data_AF-A0A6B1BCP2-F1
#
_entry.id   AF-A0A6B1BCP2-F1
#
_cell.length_a   1.000
_cell.length_b   1.000
_cell.length_c   1.000
_cell.angle_alpha   90.00
_cell.angle_beta   90.00
_cell.angle_gamma   90.00
#
_symmetry.space_group_name_H-M   'P 1'
#
loop_
_entity.id
_entity.type
_entity.pdbx_description
1 polymer ?
#
loop_
_entity_poly.entity_id
_entity_poly.type
_entity_poly.pdbx_seq_one_letter_code
_entity_poly.pdbx_strand_id
1 'polypeptide(L)'
;MTLEELRKKVLFHNSVDVWMEYCAETDRDWKDTKGYGRFIKYLLDKNLNLKSFNLCAHESGETKLDKKEFAERLANLKRTNPEYATYT
;
A
#
# COMPACT_ATOMS: atom_id res chain seq x y z
N MET A 1 -0.05 -12.06 -9.09
CA MET A 1 0.39 -10.87 -9.88
C MET A 1 1.80 -10.96 -10.45
N THR A 2 1.96 -10.59 -11.72
CA THR A 2 3.28 -10.33 -12.36
C THR A 2 3.73 -8.86 -12.20
N LEU A 3 5.00 -8.56 -12.51
CA LEU A 3 5.54 -7.19 -12.44
C LEU A 3 4.84 -6.23 -13.42
N GLU A 4 4.43 -6.71 -14.60
CA GLU A 4 3.72 -5.90 -15.59
C GLU A 4 2.31 -5.54 -15.14
N GLU A 5 1.61 -6.46 -14.50
CA GLU A 5 0.29 -6.20 -13.92
C GLU A 5 0.39 -5.23 -12.74
N LEU A 6 1.40 -5.41 -11.89
CA LEU A 6 1.72 -4.49 -10.81
C LEU A 6 1.95 -3.08 -11.33
N ARG A 7 2.77 -2.94 -12.37
CA ARG A 7 3.05 -1.67 -13.04
C ARG A 7 1.79 -1.01 -13.58
N LYS A 8 0.87 -1.77 -14.19
CA LYS A 8 -0.41 -1.22 -14.67
C LYS A 8 -1.27 -0.78 -13.49
N LYS A 9 -1.43 -1.63 -12.47
CA LYS A 9 -2.30 -1.36 -11.32
C LYS A 9 -1.85 -0.14 -10.51
N VAL A 10 -0.56 0.01 -10.22
CA VAL A 10 -0.04 1.16 -9.44
C VAL A 10 -0.20 2.52 -10.13
N LEU A 11 -0.48 2.55 -11.44
CA LEU A 11 -0.78 3.77 -12.18
C LEU A 11 -2.23 4.24 -11.97
N PHE A 12 -3.16 3.30 -11.76
CA PHE A 12 -4.60 3.56 -11.67
C PHE A 12 -5.15 3.44 -10.24
N HIS A 13 -4.54 2.59 -9.41
CA HIS A 13 -4.93 2.30 -8.04
C HIS A 13 -3.88 2.80 -7.06
N ASN A 14 -4.32 3.11 -5.84
CA ASN A 14 -3.43 3.51 -4.75
C ASN A 14 -2.58 2.31 -4.31
N SER A 15 -1.40 2.59 -3.76
CA SER A 15 -0.45 1.56 -3.28
C SER A 15 -1.06 0.57 -2.27
N VAL A 16 -2.00 1.01 -1.44
CA VAL A 16 -2.70 0.14 -0.46
C VAL A 16 -3.66 -0.84 -1.15
N ASP A 17 -4.43 -0.40 -2.15
CA ASP A 17 -5.31 -1.30 -2.93
C ASP A 17 -4.52 -2.39 -3.65
N VAL A 18 -3.43 -2.00 -4.30
CA VAL A 18 -2.54 -2.98 -4.96
C VAL A 18 -1.90 -3.95 -3.95
N TRP A 19 -1.58 -3.47 -2.74
CA TRP A 19 -1.08 -4.32 -1.67
C TRP A 19 -2.12 -5.30 -1.14
N MET A 20 -3.37 -4.86 -0.93
CA MET A 20 -4.46 -5.73 -0.50
C MET A 20 -4.72 -6.84 -1.52
N GLU A 21 -4.74 -6.51 -2.82
CA GLU A 21 -4.88 -7.50 -3.88
C GLU A 21 -3.71 -8.49 -3.88
N TYR A 22 -2.48 -8.00 -3.79
CA TYR A 22 -1.29 -8.85 -3.72
C TYR A 22 -1.29 -9.76 -2.49
N CYS A 23 -1.78 -9.26 -1.35
CA CYS A 23 -1.93 -10.03 -0.13
C CYS A 23 -3.01 -11.10 -0.25
N ALA A 24 -4.15 -10.77 -0.86
CA ALA A 24 -5.22 -11.73 -1.13
C ALA A 24 -4.75 -12.87 -2.05
N GLU A 25 -3.92 -12.58 -3.06
CA GLU A 25 -3.33 -13.61 -3.93
C GLU A 25 -2.25 -14.46 -3.25
N THR A 26 -1.54 -13.90 -2.26
CA THR A 26 -0.40 -14.56 -1.59
C THR A 26 -0.72 -15.10 -0.20
N ASP A 27 -2.02 -15.17 0.15
CA ASP A 27 -2.53 -15.57 1.46
C ASP A 27 -1.82 -14.84 2.62
N ARG A 28 -1.57 -13.54 2.41
CA ARG A 28 -0.89 -12.67 3.38
C ARG A 28 -1.86 -11.73 4.06
N ASP A 29 -1.55 -11.40 5.30
CA ASP A 29 -2.26 -10.36 6.02
C ASP A 29 -1.83 -8.98 5.53
N TRP A 30 -2.74 -8.29 4.85
CA TRP A 30 -2.48 -6.95 4.33
C TRP A 30 -2.30 -5.92 5.44
N LYS A 31 -2.73 -6.22 6.68
CA LYS A 31 -2.50 -5.36 7.86
C LYS A 31 -1.05 -5.42 8.37
N ASP A 32 -0.19 -6.27 7.80
CA ASP A 32 1.25 -6.29 8.10
C ASP A 32 1.97 -5.07 7.50
N THR A 33 2.23 -4.08 8.33
CA THR A 33 2.95 -2.85 7.96
C THR A 33 4.40 -3.11 7.56
N LYS A 34 5.04 -4.16 8.09
CA LYS A 34 6.42 -4.52 7.69
C LYS A 34 6.44 -5.15 6.30
N GLY A 35 5.47 -6.01 6.00
CA GLY A 35 5.22 -6.55 4.67
C GLY A 35 4.99 -5.45 3.65
N TYR A 36 4.12 -4.50 3.98
CA TYR A 36 3.87 -3.32 3.15
C TYR A 36 5.14 -2.50 2.89
N GLY A 37 5.95 -2.22 3.92
CA GLY A 37 7.22 -1.50 3.74
C GLY A 37 8.17 -2.20 2.76
N ARG A 38 8.30 -3.53 2.86
CA ARG A 38 9.10 -4.32 1.90
C ARG A 38 8.53 -4.29 0.49
N PHE A 39 7.21 -4.33 0.36
CA PHE A 39 6.51 -4.26 -0.92
C PHE A 39 6.74 -2.91 -1.61
N ILE A 40 6.61 -1.82 -0.88
CA ILE A 40 6.93 -0.48 -1.38
C ILE A 40 8.41 -0.41 -1.79
N LYS A 41 9.33 -0.89 -0.96
CA LYS A 41 10.75 -0.92 -1.31
C LYS A 41 11.02 -1.70 -2.60
N TYR A 42 10.35 -2.84 -2.78
CA TYR A 42 10.44 -3.62 -4.02
C TYR A 42 9.91 -2.85 -5.24
N LEU A 43 8.79 -2.15 -5.09
CA LEU A 43 8.22 -1.31 -6.15
C LEU A 43 9.18 -0.18 -6.57
N LEU A 44 9.83 0.44 -5.59
CA LEU A 44 10.82 1.50 -5.82
C LEU A 44 12.10 0.99 -6.48
N ASP A 45 12.61 -0.17 -6.06
CA ASP A 45 13.73 -0.84 -6.72
C ASP A 45 13.43 -1.11 -8.21
N LYS A 46 12.17 -1.41 -8.52
CA LYS A 46 11.68 -1.61 -9.90
C LYS A 46 11.30 -0.32 -10.61
N ASN A 47 11.60 0.84 -10.02
CA ASN A 47 11.35 2.16 -10.57
C ASN A 47 9.88 2.39 -10.97
N LEU A 48 8.97 1.77 -10.21
CA LEU A 48 7.53 1.90 -10.41
C LEU A 48 7.04 3.15 -9.68
N ASN A 49 6.51 4.12 -10.46
CA ASN A 49 5.92 5.34 -9.91
C ASN A 49 4.58 5.00 -9.22
N LEU A 50 4.58 5.07 -7.89
CA LEU A 50 3.39 4.84 -7.07
C LEU A 50 2.63 6.14 -6.88
N LYS A 51 1.29 6.05 -6.96
CA LYS A 51 0.45 7.11 -6.42
C LYS A 51 0.40 6.98 -4.89
N SER A 52 0.75 8.07 -4.21
CA SER A 52 0.61 8.21 -2.77
C SER A 52 -0.83 7.91 -2.37
N PHE A 53 -1.01 7.06 -1.35
CA PHE A 53 -2.32 6.76 -0.81
C PHE A 53 -2.95 8.02 -0.24
N ASN A 54 -3.97 8.53 -0.94
CA ASN A 54 -4.87 9.53 -0.40
C ASN A 54 -6.17 8.82 -0.09
N LEU A 55 -6.55 8.79 1.18
CA LEU A 55 -7.79 8.19 1.65
C LEU A 55 -8.93 8.99 1.04
N CYS A 56 -9.49 8.50 -0.07
CA CYS A 56 -10.44 9.25 -0.86
C CYS A 56 -11.79 9.18 -0.12
N ALA A 57 -12.41 10.35 0.13
CA ALA A 57 -13.58 10.47 0.99
C ALA A 57 -14.80 9.60 0.56
N HIS A 58 -14.79 9.08 -0.66
CA HIS A 58 -15.87 8.31 -1.28
C HIS A 58 -15.91 6.82 -0.89
N GLU A 59 -14.86 6.27 -0.27
CA GLU A 59 -14.92 4.88 0.23
C GLU A 59 -15.94 4.78 1.36
N SER A 60 -16.92 3.86 1.29
CA SER A 60 -18.01 3.71 2.27
C SER A 60 -18.14 2.24 2.68
N GLY A 61 -18.28 1.98 3.99
CA GLY A 61 -18.41 0.63 4.57
C GLY A 61 -17.29 0.22 5.54
N GLU A 62 -17.31 -1.03 6.02
CA GLU A 62 -16.30 -1.62 6.92
C GLU A 62 -14.87 -1.54 6.34
N THR A 63 -14.73 -1.73 5.03
CA THR A 63 -13.44 -1.60 4.31
C THR A 63 -12.79 -0.23 4.49
N LYS A 64 -13.59 0.84 4.69
CA LYS A 64 -13.05 2.18 4.96
C LYS A 64 -12.41 2.27 6.34
N LEU A 65 -13.02 1.64 7.35
CA LEU A 65 -12.52 1.64 8.72
C LEU A 65 -11.19 0.87 8.82
N ASP A 66 -11.13 -0.32 8.22
CA ASP A 66 -9.90 -1.10 8.17
C ASP A 66 -8.78 -0.37 7.41
N LYS A 67 -9.09 0.21 6.24
CA LYS A 67 -8.10 1.00 5.48
C LYS A 67 -7.63 2.23 6.24
N LYS A 68 -8.52 2.88 7.02
CA LYS A 68 -8.18 4.02 7.86
C LYS A 68 -7.25 3.61 9.00
N GLU A 69 -7.57 2.55 9.73
CA GLU A 69 -6.67 2.01 10.76
C GLU A 69 -5.31 1.65 10.18
N PHE A 70 -5.29 1.01 9.01
CA PHE A 70 -4.06 0.66 8.34
C PHE A 70 -3.27 1.92 7.94
N ALA A 71 -3.92 2.93 7.37
CA ALA A 71 -3.29 4.21 7.04
C ALA A 71 -2.72 4.93 8.28
N GLU A 72 -3.43 4.89 9.42
CA GLU A 72 -2.92 5.42 10.69
C GLU A 72 -1.69 4.65 11.21
N ARG A 73 -1.67 3.32 11.02
CA ARG A 73 -0.48 2.49 11.33
C ARG A 73 0.68 2.82 10.40
N LEU A 74 0.42 3.06 9.12
CA LEU A 74 1.43 3.49 8.14
C LEU A 74 1.98 4.89 8.48
N ALA A 75 1.14 5.84 8.86
CA ALA A 75 1.57 7.16 9.32
C ALA A 75 2.44 7.10 10.59
N ASN A 76 2.18 6.14 11.48
CA ASN A 76 3.06 5.87 12.62
C ASN A 76 4.38 5.19 12.20
N LEU A 77 4.33 4.29 11.21
CA LEU A 77 5.52 3.66 10.64
C LEU A 77 6.45 4.71 10.01
N LYS A 78 5.89 5.65 9.24
CA LYS A 78 6.59 6.83 8.69
C LYS A 78 7.38 7.60 9.74
N ARG A 79 6.74 7.87 10.87
CA ARG A 79 7.32 8.63 11.98
C ARG A 79 8.51 7.90 12.63
N THR A 80 8.50 6.58 12.61
CA THR A 80 9.54 5.73 13.21
C THR A 80 10.59 5.26 12.21
N ASN A 81 10.27 5.28 10.92
CA ASN A 81 11.11 4.80 9.82
C ASN A 81 11.03 5.79 8.63
N PRO A 82 11.85 6.86 8.66
CA PRO A 82 11.78 7.94 7.67
C PRO A 82 12.10 7.49 6.24
N GLU A 83 12.76 6.34 6.05
CA GLU A 83 13.02 5.75 4.74
C GLU A 83 11.73 5.34 3.98
N TYR A 84 10.61 5.13 4.68
CA TYR A 84 9.31 4.81 4.09
C TYR A 84 8.37 6.03 4.00
N ALA A 85 8.85 7.23 4.38
CA ALA A 85 8.03 8.42 4.56
C ALA A 85 7.40 8.97 3.28
N THR A 86 7.99 8.69 2.12
CA THR A 86 7.49 9.20 0.84
C THR A 86 6.22 8.48 0.37
N TYR A 87 5.87 7.33 0.95
CA TYR A 87 4.84 6.43 0.40
C TYR A 87 3.84 5.93 1.45
N THR A 88 3.88 6.51 2.65
CA THR A 88 2.94 6.33 3.76
C THR A 88 2.32 7.65 4.18
#